data_AF-A0A8K0MAM6-F1
#
_entry.id   AF-A0A8K0MAM6-F1
#
_cell.length_a   1.000
_cell.length_b   1.000
_cell.length_c   1.000
_cell.angle_alpha   90.00
_cell.angle_beta   90.00
_cell.angle_gamma   90.00
#
_symmetry.space_group_name_H-M   'P 1'
#
loop_
_entity.id
_entity.type
_entity.pdbx_description
1 polymer ?
#
loop_
_entity_poly.entity_id
_entity_poly.type
_entity_poly.pdbx_seq_one_letter_code
_entity_poly.pdbx_strand_id
1 'polypeptide(L)'
;MPNWTEDQISAAIADVKAGYSVRKAAERQLVSRNTLSARLSGRLPKPLAFEHLQQLTNQQELHLIKWILSQDTYGLALTHR
;
A
#
# COMPACT_ATOMS: atom_id res chain seq x y z
N MET A 1 13.54 -1.03 -0.05
CA MET A 1 12.11 -0.83 0.29
C MET A 1 11.98 -0.86 1.82
N PRO A 2 10.96 -0.26 2.44
CA PRO A 2 10.69 -0.53 3.85
C PRO A 2 10.54 -2.05 4.03
N ASN A 3 11.14 -2.62 5.07
CA ASN A 3 11.07 -4.07 5.34
C ASN A 3 9.70 -4.51 5.90
N TRP A 4 8.70 -3.62 5.86
CA TRP A 4 7.40 -3.85 6.46
C TRP A 4 6.27 -3.54 5.48
N THR A 5 5.15 -4.27 5.63
CA THR A 5 3.95 -4.15 4.80
C THR A 5 2.92 -3.21 5.42
N GLU A 6 1.93 -2.79 4.62
CA GLU A 6 0.80 -2.00 5.12
C GLU A 6 -0.02 -2.76 6.17
N ASP A 7 -0.13 -4.09 6.02
CA ASP A 7 -0.82 -4.95 6.97
C ASP A 7 -0.12 -4.98 8.33
N GLN A 8 1.21 -4.93 8.35
CA GLN A 8 1.96 -4.84 9.62
C GLN A 8 1.75 -3.49 10.31
N ILE A 9 1.60 -2.41 9.54
CA ILE A 9 1.20 -1.11 10.11
C ILE A 9 -0.21 -1.19 10.70
N SER A 10 -1.16 -1.75 9.96
CA SER A 10 -2.56 -1.81 10.42
C SER A 10 -2.68 -2.65 11.69
N ALA A 11 -1.97 -3.78 11.76
CA ALA A 11 -1.81 -4.59 12.97
C ALA A 11 -1.16 -3.79 14.12
N ALA A 12 -0.11 -3.01 13.84
CA ALA A 12 0.54 -2.19 14.86
C ALA A 12 -0.35 -1.07 15.40
N ILE A 13 -1.19 -0.47 14.54
CA ILE A 13 -2.20 0.50 14.97
C ILE A 13 -3.26 -0.18 15.84
N ALA A 14 -3.68 -1.39 15.50
CA ALA A 14 -4.61 -2.18 16.32
C ALA A 14 -4.02 -2.51 17.69
N ASP A 15 -2.73 -2.88 17.77
CA ASP A 15 -2.02 -3.09 19.03
C ASP A 15 -2.00 -1.81 19.90
N VAL A 16 -1.77 -0.64 19.30
CA VAL A 16 -1.83 0.62 20.05
C VAL A 16 -3.24 0.89 20.58
N LYS A 17 -4.28 0.63 19.80
CA LYS A 17 -5.68 0.75 20.25
C LYS A 17 -6.04 -0.26 21.35
N ALA A 18 -5.40 -1.42 21.36
CA ALA A 18 -5.54 -2.43 22.40
C ALA A 18 -4.82 -2.06 23.72
N GLY A 19 -4.13 -0.91 23.76
CA GLY A 19 -3.47 -0.38 24.96
C GLY A 19 -1.95 -0.62 25.02
N TYR A 20 -1.34 -1.18 23.96
CA TYR A 20 0.12 -1.23 23.88
C TYR A 20 0.71 0.16 23.60
N SER A 21 1.89 0.44 24.15
CA SER A 21 2.61 1.66 23.78
C SER A 21 3.04 1.61 22.32
N VAL A 22 3.15 2.78 21.67
CA VAL A 22 3.60 2.90 20.26
C VAL A 22 4.93 2.19 20.03
N ARG A 23 5.85 2.24 20.99
CA ARG A 23 7.13 1.53 20.91
C ARG A 23 6.92 0.01 20.91
N LYS A 24 6.13 -0.51 21.84
CA LYS A 24 5.90 -1.95 22.00
C LYS A 24 5.12 -2.54 20.82
N ALA A 25 4.14 -1.80 20.29
CA ALA A 25 3.43 -2.18 19.08
C ALA A 25 4.36 -2.21 17.85
N ALA A 26 5.24 -1.22 17.70
CA ALA A 26 6.20 -1.17 16.61
C ALA A 26 7.20 -2.34 16.65
N GLU A 27 7.73 -2.67 17.83
CA GLU A 27 8.63 -3.80 18.03
C GLU A 27 7.93 -5.14 17.73
N ARG A 28 6.68 -5.33 18.17
CA ARG A 28 5.90 -6.56 17.94
C ARG A 28 5.64 -6.84 16.47
N GLN A 29 5.31 -5.81 15.70
CA GLN A 29 4.96 -5.93 14.28
C GLN A 29 6.14 -5.67 13.33
N LEU A 30 7.36 -5.50 13.88
CA LEU A 30 8.59 -5.22 13.13
C LEU A 30 8.48 -3.99 12.21
N VAL A 31 7.70 -2.98 12.63
CA VAL A 31 7.52 -1.73 11.89
C VAL A 31 8.37 -0.62 12.51
N SER A 32 8.71 0.39 11.71
CA SER A 32 9.38 1.58 12.25
C SER A 32 8.44 2.36 13.17
N ARG A 33 8.92 2.69 14.38
CA ARG A 33 8.21 3.54 15.34
C ARG A 33 7.83 4.89 14.74
N ASN A 34 8.74 5.53 13.99
CA ASN A 34 8.48 6.84 13.40
C ASN A 34 7.36 6.76 12.37
N THR A 35 7.34 5.69 11.59
CA THR A 35 6.26 5.44 10.63
C THR A 35 4.94 5.20 11.35
N LEU A 36 4.91 4.32 12.36
CA LEU A 36 3.69 4.07 13.14
C LEU A 36 3.16 5.34 13.80
N SER A 37 4.03 6.16 14.40
CA SER A 37 3.65 7.45 14.98
C SER A 37 3.04 8.38 13.94
N ALA A 38 3.66 8.49 12.77
CA ALA A 38 3.14 9.33 11.69
C ALA A 38 1.76 8.85 11.20
N ARG A 39 1.54 7.52 11.15
CA ARG A 39 0.24 6.94 10.80
C ARG A 39 -0.83 7.24 11.83
N LEU A 40 -0.50 7.17 13.12
CA LEU A 40 -1.41 7.55 14.21
C LEU A 40 -1.80 9.03 14.15
N SER A 41 -0.90 9.89 13.67
CA SER A 41 -1.19 11.31 13.41
C SER A 41 -1.97 11.58 12.11
N GLY A 42 -2.45 10.53 11.42
CA GLY A 42 -3.29 10.66 10.22
C GLY A 42 -2.53 10.69 8.89
N ARG A 43 -1.21 10.39 8.88
CA ARG A 43 -0.47 10.31 7.62
C ARG A 43 -0.96 9.13 6.78
N LEU A 44 -1.32 9.42 5.54
CA LEU A 44 -1.76 8.42 4.57
C LEU A 44 -0.58 7.53 4.09
N PRO A 45 -0.86 6.29 3.64
CA PRO A 45 0.10 5.48 2.92
C PRO A 45 0.51 6.18 1.63
N LYS A 46 1.78 6.01 1.22
CA LYS A 46 2.30 6.58 -0.03
C LYS A 46 1.37 6.39 -1.25
N PRO A 47 0.86 5.19 -1.56
CA PRO A 47 -0.01 5.01 -2.73
C PRO A 47 -1.24 5.92 -2.70
N LEU A 48 -1.92 6.03 -1.55
CA LEU A 48 -3.08 6.93 -1.43
C LEU A 48 -2.67 8.41 -1.43
N ALA A 49 -1.57 8.75 -0.73
CA ALA A 49 -1.10 10.14 -0.66
C ALA A 49 -0.73 10.71 -2.04
N PHE A 50 -0.25 9.86 -2.95
CA PHE A 50 0.17 10.24 -4.29
C PHE A 50 -0.81 9.81 -5.40
N GLU A 51 -1.99 9.31 -5.04
CA GLU A 51 -3.01 8.89 -6.01
C GLU A 51 -3.34 10.03 -6.99
N HIS A 52 -3.44 11.27 -6.50
CA HIS A 52 -3.68 12.46 -7.31
C HIS A 52 -2.56 12.81 -8.30
N LEU A 53 -1.36 12.23 -8.15
CA LEU A 53 -0.24 12.42 -9.08
C LEU A 53 -0.16 11.29 -10.13
N GLN A 54 -0.98 10.24 -10.01
CA GLN A 54 -1.03 9.18 -11.00
C GLN A 54 -1.70 9.70 -12.28
N GLN A 55 -1.18 9.29 -13.44
CA GLN A 55 -1.74 9.69 -14.73
C GLN A 55 -3.05 8.97 -15.04
N LEU A 56 -3.19 7.75 -14.52
CA LEU A 56 -4.37 6.91 -14.67
C LEU A 56 -5.09 6.83 -13.33
N THR A 57 -6.41 6.89 -13.39
CA THR A 57 -7.24 6.53 -12.24
C THR A 57 -7.15 5.03 -11.96
N ASN A 58 -7.43 4.62 -10.72
CA ASN A 58 -7.51 3.21 -10.35
C ASN A 58 -8.41 2.38 -11.31
N GLN A 59 -9.50 2.96 -11.80
CA GLN A 59 -10.38 2.29 -12.77
C GLN A 59 -9.72 2.08 -14.14
N GLN A 60 -8.94 3.08 -14.60
CA GLN A 60 -8.20 2.98 -15.86
C GLN A 60 -7.05 1.98 -15.75
N GLU A 61 -6.33 1.94 -14.62
CA GLU A 61 -5.30 0.92 -14.37
C GLU A 61 -5.91 -0.49 -14.35
N LEU A 62 -7.05 -0.68 -13.67
CA LEU A 62 -7.75 -1.97 -13.67
C LEU A 62 -8.22 -2.39 -15.07
N HIS A 63 -8.69 -1.44 -15.87
CA HIS A 63 -9.05 -1.69 -17.27
C HIS A 63 -7.82 -2.12 -18.09
N LEU A 64 -6.70 -1.39 -17.94
CA LEU A 64 -5.44 -1.69 -18.61
C LEU A 64 -4.91 -3.08 -18.23
N ILE A 65 -4.94 -3.43 -16.95
CA ILE A 65 -4.52 -4.76 -16.46
C ILE A 65 -5.38 -5.86 -17.10
N LYS A 66 -6.70 -5.71 -17.11
CA LYS A 66 -7.60 -6.69 -17.75
C LYS A 66 -7.32 -6.83 -19.25
N TRP A 67 -7.06 -5.72 -19.93
CA TRP A 67 -6.71 -5.72 -21.35
C TRP A 67 -5.38 -6.46 -21.58
N ILE A 68 -4.33 -6.15 -20.81
CA ILE A 68 -3.02 -6.82 -20.89
C ILE A 68 -3.15 -8.33 -20.68
N LEU A 69 -3.83 -8.75 -19.61
CA LEU A 69 -4.04 -10.17 -19.31
C LEU A 69 -4.83 -10.87 -20.42
N SER A 70 -5.82 -10.19 -21.01
CA SER A 70 -6.55 -10.73 -22.16
C SER A 70 -5.63 -10.91 -23.37
N GLN A 71 -4.81 -9.92 -23.72
CA GLN A 71 -3.84 -10.03 -24.83
C GLN A 71 -2.84 -11.17 -24.63
N ASP A 72 -2.36 -11.35 -23.40
CA ASP A 72 -1.45 -12.44 -23.03
C ASP A 72 -2.09 -13.82 -23.24
N THR A 73 -3.37 -13.99 -22.89
CA THR A 73 -4.10 -15.25 -23.16
C THR A 73 -4.23 -15.56 -24.66
N TYR A 74 -4.21 -14.55 -25.52
CA TYR A 74 -4.23 -14.73 -26.97
C TYR A 74 -2.82 -14.92 -27.57
N GLY A 75 -1.76 -14.89 -26.76
CA GLY A 75 -0.37 -14.97 -27.22
C GLY A 75 0.06 -13.80 -28.10
N LEU A 76 -0.68 -12.69 -28.04
CA LEU A 76 -0.40 -11.50 -28.84
C LEU A 76 0.64 -10.64 -28.14
N ALA A 77 1.62 -10.14 -28.90
CA ALA A 77 2.55 -9.14 -28.39
C ALA A 77 1.77 -7.87 -28.00
N LEU A 78 2.08 -7.30 -26.83
CA LEU A 78 1.53 -6.03 -26.35
C LEU A 78 2.07 -4.87 -27.20
N THR A 79 1.57 -4.72 -28.42
CA THR A 79 1.93 -3.63 -29.32
C THR A 79 0.77 -2.66 -29.45
N HIS A 80 1.04 -1.38 -29.22
CA HIS A 80 0.13 -0.29 -29.58
C HIS A 80 0.00 -0.26 -31.11
N ARG A 81 -1.19 -0.49 -31.66
CA ARG A 81 -1.48 -0.22 -33.08
C ARG A 81 -2.17 1.12 -33.21
#